data_AF-A0A8D8HQ46-F1
#
_entry.id   AF-A0A8D8HQ46-F1
#
_cell.length_a   1.000
_cell.length_b   1.000
_cell.length_c   1.000
_cell.angle_alpha   90.00
_cell.angle_beta   90.00
_cell.angle_gamma   90.00
#
_symmetry.space_group_name_H-M   'P 1'
#
loop_
_entity.id
_entity.type
_entity.pdbx_description
1 polymer ?
#
loop_
_entity_poly.entity_id
_entity_poly.type
_entity_poly.pdbx_seq_one_letter_code
_entity_poly.pdbx_strand_id
1 'polypeptide(L)'
;LDFGGPMAQDLQKVTLQVMPLGTCRAKLASYGAVQDNQLCTFTAGKDSCQYDSGGPLLYTNPTGNTVYAVGVIDYGIACGLNYPSVSARVASYLGWIEANTVGFTYCEK
;
A
#
# COMPACT_ATOMS: atom_id res chain seq x y z
N LEU A 1 10.33 -0.97 -21.65
CA LEU A 1 8.86 -1.00 -21.57
C LEU A 1 8.52 -0.26 -20.29
N ASP A 2 8.05 0.98 -20.41
CA ASP A 2 7.53 1.71 -19.26
C ASP A 2 6.08 1.25 -19.07
N PHE A 3 5.75 0.73 -17.89
CA PHE A 3 4.43 0.15 -17.61
C PHE A 3 3.45 1.20 -17.07
N GLY A 4 3.70 2.48 -17.34
CA GLY A 4 2.90 3.61 -16.91
C GLY A 4 2.66 4.64 -18.02
N GLY A 5 1.77 5.58 -17.73
CA GLY A 5 1.68 6.83 -18.49
C GLY A 5 2.90 7.72 -18.25
N PRO A 6 2.96 8.91 -18.86
CA PRO A 6 4.07 9.84 -18.64
C PRO A 6 4.20 10.19 -17.14
N MET A 7 5.43 10.39 -16.69
CA MET A 7 5.72 10.84 -15.32
C MET A 7 4.98 12.15 -15.03
N ALA A 8 4.25 12.18 -13.90
CA ALA A 8 3.53 13.35 -13.46
C ALA A 8 4.52 14.46 -13.00
N GLN A 9 4.18 15.71 -13.29
CA GLN A 9 4.96 16.88 -12.84
C GLN A 9 4.60 17.31 -11.41
N ASP A 10 3.39 16.96 -10.97
CA ASP A 10 2.83 17.28 -9.66
C ASP A 10 2.48 16.01 -8.89
N LEU A 11 2.46 16.11 -7.57
CA LEU A 11 2.04 15.01 -6.69
C LEU A 11 0.60 14.56 -7.03
N GLN A 12 0.44 13.27 -7.30
CA GLN A 12 -0.86 12.66 -7.60
C GLN A 12 -1.45 11.96 -6.38
N LYS A 13 -2.77 11.72 -6.44
CA LYS A 13 -3.48 10.91 -5.44
C LYS A 13 -4.55 10.05 -6.08
N VAL A 14 -4.77 8.87 -5.53
CA VAL A 14 -5.84 7.97 -5.96
C VAL A 14 -6.43 7.23 -4.76
N THR A 15 -7.74 6.99 -4.78
CA THR A 15 -8.42 6.16 -3.78
C THR A 15 -8.44 4.71 -4.22
N LEU A 16 -7.90 3.83 -3.38
CA LEU A 16 -7.82 2.39 -3.61
C LEU A 16 -8.72 1.63 -2.64
N GLN A 17 -9.22 0.47 -3.06
CA GLN A 17 -9.95 -0.46 -2.19
C GLN A 17 -8.98 -1.52 -1.65
N VAL A 18 -9.12 -1.84 -0.35
CA VAL A 18 -8.36 -2.92 0.27
C VAL A 18 -8.93 -4.27 -0.18
N MET A 19 -8.05 -5.14 -0.66
CA MET A 19 -8.39 -6.50 -1.06
C MET A 19 -8.11 -7.48 0.08
N PRO A 20 -9.03 -8.43 0.37
CA PRO A 20 -8.76 -9.51 1.31
C PRO A 20 -7.51 -10.30 0.94
N LEU A 21 -6.67 -10.63 1.92
CA LEU A 21 -5.35 -11.23 1.68
C LEU A 21 -5.43 -12.60 0.98
N GLY A 22 -6.44 -13.42 1.29
CA GLY A 22 -6.67 -14.69 0.62
C GLY A 22 -6.97 -14.54 -0.88
N THR A 23 -7.79 -13.55 -1.24
CA THR A 23 -8.08 -13.21 -2.65
C THR A 23 -6.83 -12.70 -3.36
N CYS A 24 -6.02 -11.88 -2.67
CA CYS A 24 -4.76 -11.38 -3.22
C CYS A 24 -3.76 -12.51 -3.51
N ARG A 25 -3.58 -13.42 -2.55
CA ARG A 25 -2.74 -14.63 -2.71
C ARG A 25 -3.16 -15.45 -3.92
N ALA A 26 -4.48 -15.68 -4.07
CA ALA A 26 -5.00 -16.43 -5.22
C ALA A 26 -4.71 -15.71 -6.55
N LYS A 27 -4.87 -14.38 -6.60
CA LYS A 27 -4.61 -13.58 -7.81
C LYS A 27 -3.12 -13.46 -8.16
N LEU A 28 -2.22 -13.50 -7.17
CA LEU A 28 -0.78 -13.37 -7.35
C LEU A 28 -0.02 -14.70 -7.27
N ALA A 29 -0.73 -15.83 -7.26
CA ALA A 29 -0.13 -17.16 -7.04
C ALA A 29 1.00 -17.51 -8.03
N SER A 30 0.93 -17.02 -9.28
CA SER A 30 1.96 -17.23 -10.31
C SER A 30 3.13 -16.25 -10.23
N TYR A 31 3.06 -15.24 -9.35
CA TYR A 31 4.02 -14.13 -9.26
C TYR A 31 4.77 -14.09 -7.92
N GLY A 32 4.37 -14.91 -6.96
CA GLY A 32 5.04 -15.06 -5.67
C GLY A 32 4.07 -15.21 -4.51
N ALA A 33 4.61 -15.59 -3.35
CA ALA A 33 3.82 -15.72 -2.14
C ALA A 33 3.61 -14.36 -1.47
N VAL A 34 2.34 -13.99 -1.27
CA VAL A 34 1.97 -12.82 -0.46
C VAL A 34 1.91 -13.23 1.02
N GLN A 35 2.63 -12.51 1.87
CA GLN A 35 2.83 -12.78 3.28
C GLN A 35 1.81 -12.05 4.18
N ASP A 36 1.67 -12.48 5.44
CA ASP A 36 0.70 -11.88 6.39
C ASP A 36 1.05 -10.43 6.79
N ASN A 37 2.33 -10.08 6.70
CA ASN A 37 2.85 -8.73 6.91
C ASN A 37 2.68 -7.82 5.68
N GLN A 38 1.88 -8.22 4.70
CA GLN A 38 1.54 -7.43 3.52
C GLN A 38 0.05 -7.07 3.49
N LEU A 39 -0.25 -6.02 2.72
CA LEU A 39 -1.57 -5.51 2.43
C LEU A 39 -1.72 -5.43 0.91
N CYS A 40 -2.88 -5.80 0.40
CA CYS A 40 -3.17 -5.68 -1.02
C CYS A 40 -4.26 -4.66 -1.29
N THR A 41 -4.11 -3.93 -2.37
CA THR A 41 -5.10 -2.99 -2.87
C THR A 41 -5.42 -3.26 -4.33
N PHE A 42 -6.69 -3.06 -4.71
CA PHE A 42 -7.10 -3.17 -6.09
C PHE A 42 -8.32 -2.29 -6.36
N THR A 43 -8.21 -1.42 -7.35
CA THR A 43 -9.34 -0.68 -7.91
C THR A 43 -9.17 -0.67 -9.42
N ALA A 44 -10.21 -1.03 -10.18
CA ALA A 44 -10.11 -1.09 -11.63
C ALA A 44 -9.62 0.26 -12.22
N GLY A 45 -8.56 0.20 -13.03
CA GLY A 45 -7.97 1.38 -13.69
C GLY A 45 -7.21 2.34 -12.77
N LYS A 46 -6.95 1.97 -11.51
CA LYS A 46 -6.35 2.84 -10.49
C LYS A 46 -5.31 2.09 -9.67
N ASP A 47 -4.13 2.67 -9.55
CA ASP A 47 -3.00 2.01 -8.88
C ASP A 47 -1.92 3.01 -8.46
N SER A 48 -1.03 2.56 -7.59
CA SER A 48 0.34 3.09 -7.52
C SER A 48 1.14 2.58 -8.72
N CYS A 49 2.16 3.30 -9.15
CA CYS A 49 2.96 2.90 -10.29
C CYS A 49 4.46 3.14 -10.07
N GLN A 50 5.21 3.17 -11.18
CA GLN A 50 6.62 3.50 -11.19
C GLN A 50 6.86 4.80 -10.44
N TYR A 51 7.89 4.80 -9.60
CA TYR A 51 8.31 5.92 -8.74
C TYR A 51 7.42 6.21 -7.51
N ASP A 52 6.36 5.43 -7.27
CA ASP A 52 5.58 5.52 -6.03
C ASP A 52 6.09 4.57 -4.93
N SER A 53 6.96 3.60 -5.24
CA SER A 53 7.54 2.66 -4.27
C SER A 53 8.22 3.38 -3.10
N GLY A 54 7.93 2.93 -1.88
CA GLY A 54 8.34 3.60 -0.63
C GLY A 54 7.36 4.68 -0.16
N GLY A 55 6.41 5.10 -1.00
CA GLY A 55 5.38 6.07 -0.65
C GLY A 55 4.33 5.52 0.32
N PRO A 56 3.58 6.40 1.00
CA PRO A 56 2.60 6.00 1.99
C PRO A 56 1.26 5.60 1.37
N LEU A 57 0.67 4.50 1.85
CA LEU A 57 -0.75 4.21 1.71
C LEU A 57 -1.49 4.74 2.95
N LEU A 58 -2.40 5.69 2.72
CA LEU A 58 -3.08 6.43 3.79
C LEU A 58 -4.54 5.97 3.95
N TYR A 59 -5.00 5.91 5.20
CA TYR A 59 -6.39 5.70 5.58
C TYR A 59 -6.87 6.83 6.48
N THR A 60 -8.00 7.45 6.11
CA THR A 60 -8.64 8.48 6.93
C THR A 60 -9.79 7.86 7.72
N ASN A 61 -9.76 7.96 9.05
CA ASN A 61 -10.85 7.53 9.90
C ASN A 61 -12.09 8.43 9.66
N PRO A 62 -13.24 7.86 9.26
CA PRO A 62 -14.44 8.63 8.92
C PRO A 62 -15.07 9.37 10.10
N THR A 63 -14.80 8.97 11.34
CA THR A 63 -15.41 9.56 12.54
C THR A 63 -14.59 10.72 13.12
N GLY A 64 -13.27 10.73 12.91
CA GLY A 64 -12.35 11.66 13.57
C GLY A 64 -11.39 12.42 12.66
N ASN A 65 -11.45 12.20 11.34
CA ASN A 65 -10.53 12.78 10.34
C ASN A 65 -9.03 12.51 10.55
N THR A 66 -8.67 11.65 11.52
CA THR A 66 -7.30 11.21 11.73
C THR A 66 -6.83 10.39 10.53
N VAL A 67 -5.63 10.69 10.03
CA VAL A 67 -5.00 10.00 8.91
C VAL A 67 -3.93 9.05 9.44
N TYR A 68 -4.00 7.79 9.01
CA TYR A 68 -3.07 6.73 9.38
C TYR A 68 -2.28 6.27 8.15
N ALA A 69 -0.96 6.12 8.31
CA ALA A 69 -0.16 5.37 7.35
C ALA A 69 -0.37 3.87 7.59
N VAL A 70 -1.14 3.23 6.72
CA VAL A 70 -1.53 1.82 6.87
C VAL A 70 -0.65 0.87 6.04
N GLY A 71 0.04 1.41 5.05
CA GLY A 71 0.97 0.66 4.23
C GLY A 71 2.12 1.50 3.68
N VAL A 72 3.18 0.81 3.26
CA VAL A 72 4.27 1.38 2.45
C VAL A 72 4.25 0.68 1.09
N ILE A 73 4.11 1.45 0.02
CA ILE A 73 3.99 0.93 -1.35
C ILE A 73 5.26 0.14 -1.68
N ASP A 74 5.09 -1.08 -2.18
CA ASP A 74 6.19 -2.01 -2.44
C ASP A 74 6.25 -2.34 -3.93
N TYR A 75 5.39 -3.25 -4.40
CA TYR A 75 5.38 -3.71 -5.79
C TYR A 75 3.96 -3.95 -6.32
N GLY A 76 3.85 -4.02 -7.64
CA GLY A 76 2.64 -4.37 -8.37
C GLY A 76 2.98 -4.99 -9.71
N ILE A 77 1.96 -5.44 -10.45
CA ILE A 77 2.12 -6.02 -11.79
C ILE A 77 1.33 -5.18 -12.78
N ALA A 78 2.05 -4.44 -13.63
CA ALA A 78 1.49 -3.61 -14.69
C ALA A 78 0.39 -2.66 -14.17
N CYS A 79 0.79 -1.41 -13.91
CA CYS A 79 0.00 -0.42 -13.18
C CYS A 79 -1.45 -0.30 -13.68
N GLY A 80 -2.41 -0.39 -12.76
CA GLY A 80 -3.82 -0.10 -13.04
C GLY A 80 -4.53 -1.12 -13.93
N LEU A 81 -3.89 -2.26 -14.22
CA LEU A 81 -4.51 -3.37 -14.92
C LEU A 81 -5.26 -4.28 -13.93
N ASN A 82 -5.37 -5.57 -14.24
CA ASN A 82 -6.24 -6.53 -13.55
C ASN A 82 -5.61 -7.21 -12.33
N TYR A 83 -4.42 -6.76 -11.90
CA TYR A 83 -3.67 -7.32 -10.78
C TYR A 83 -3.72 -6.38 -9.57
N PRO A 84 -3.78 -6.93 -8.35
CA PRO A 84 -3.65 -6.13 -7.14
C PRO A 84 -2.20 -5.66 -6.96
N SER A 85 -2.04 -4.52 -6.30
CA SER A 85 -0.75 -4.04 -5.80
C SER A 85 -0.55 -4.44 -4.36
N VAL A 86 0.71 -4.62 -3.99
CA VAL A 86 1.14 -5.10 -2.68
C VAL A 86 1.92 -4.00 -1.97
N SER A 87 1.66 -3.85 -0.68
CA SER A 87 2.31 -2.88 0.20
C SER A 87 2.69 -3.58 1.51
N ALA A 88 3.78 -3.16 2.13
CA ALA A 88 4.11 -3.61 3.49
C ALA A 88 3.04 -3.11 4.46
N ARG A 89 2.51 -3.99 5.32
CA ARG A 89 1.48 -3.63 6.31
C ARG A 89 2.14 -2.97 7.51
N VAL A 90 1.99 -1.65 7.67
CA VAL A 90 2.62 -0.88 8.77
C VAL A 90 2.31 -1.46 10.14
N ALA A 91 1.07 -1.90 10.36
CA ALA A 91 0.63 -2.51 11.62
C ALA A 91 1.46 -3.75 12.03
N SER A 92 2.03 -4.49 11.07
CA SER A 92 2.89 -5.65 11.34
C SER A 92 4.29 -5.27 11.83
N TYR A 93 4.69 -4.01 11.68
CA TYR A 93 6.01 -3.50 12.02
C TYR A 93 6.01 -2.50 13.17
N LEU A 94 4.86 -2.22 13.80
CA LEU A 94 4.76 -1.22 14.87
C LEU A 94 5.77 -1.46 16.01
N GLY A 95 5.93 -2.71 16.47
CA GLY A 95 6.92 -3.01 17.51
C GLY A 95 8.37 -2.73 17.08
N TRP A 96 8.72 -2.95 15.81
CA TRP A 96 10.04 -2.56 15.28
C TRP A 96 10.17 -1.05 15.15
N ILE A 97 9.13 -0.36 14.68
CA ILE A 97 9.10 1.10 14.54
C ILE A 97 9.30 1.74 15.91
N GLU A 98 8.52 1.34 16.92
CA GLU A 98 8.59 1.82 18.30
C GLU A 98 9.97 1.61 18.90
N ALA A 99 10.55 0.41 18.72
CA ALA A 99 11.90 0.09 19.21
C ALA A 99 13.00 0.95 18.57
N ASN A 100 12.79 1.47 17.35
CA ASN A 100 13.79 2.26 16.61
C ASN A 100 13.48 3.77 16.56
N THR A 101 12.35 4.20 17.13
CA THR A 101 11.95 5.61 17.20
C THR A 101 11.64 6.03 18.64
N VAL A 102 12.43 5.53 19.58
CA VAL A 102 12.32 5.88 21.01
C VAL A 102 12.32 7.40 21.21
N GLY A 103 11.36 7.90 21.98
CA GLY A 103 11.20 9.32 22.27
C GLY A 103 10.19 10.05 21.40
N PHE A 104 9.57 9.36 20.42
CA PHE A 104 8.43 9.88 19.68
C PHE A 104 7.10 9.50 20.35
N THR A 105 6.09 10.35 20.17
CA THR A 105 4.72 10.07 20.60
C THR A 105 3.95 9.40 19.46
N TYR A 106 3.29 8.29 19.75
CA TYR A 106 2.44 7.57 18.79
C TYR A 106 0.97 7.79 19.12
N CYS A 107 0.10 7.62 18.12
CA CYS A 107 -1.33 7.51 18.36
C CYS A 107 -1.61 6.18 19.05
N GLU A 108 -2.10 6.22 20.29
CA GLU A 108 -2.61 5.04 20.98
C GLU A 108 -3.99 4.67 20.42
N LYS A 109 -4.28 3.37 20.32
CA LYS A 109 -5.52 2.82 19.79
C LYS A 109 -6.67 2.91 20.80
#